data_AF-A0A814DCY0-F1
#
_entry.id   AF-A0A814DCY0-F1
#
_cell.length_a   1.000
_cell.length_b   1.000
_cell.length_c   1.000
_cell.angle_alpha   90.00
_cell.angle_beta   90.00
_cell.angle_gamma   90.00
#
_symmetry.space_group_name_H-M   'P 1'
#
loop_
_entity.id
_entity.type
_entity.pdbx_description
1 polymer ?
#
loop_
_entity_poly.entity_id
_entity_poly.type
_entity_poly.pdbx_seq_one_letter_code
_entity_poly.pdbx_strand_id
1 'polypeptide(L)'
;MSGLFNRLKSRKSVSHHTNNNENESTTSAPAFDEEGFLCPICHHKFNDHISLEQHYTQIHAQGLIEESNRDIAILKQQFIVSEESRVILSTELMQQKQRADDLEEELQLLQKHLKATQTKVAEQSQEIANLKATKDIYDAQFANFTDELLNTQAQLKEKDHQVATLCDDLIPRSTNDDVDVLKRELIIVQQRMDEISLEKEQEIEKLRFALMENYQYTEKLNQLENIFNQNLLIYNEMISENTSQIEIGINEIKQFIKLTRERKEKFEIAIKYMRNCLTENQTQIEQLQQTNIQLNNELEQRKQFNDKLSNDLQIEQKQTNSYRNQIESLTNEIHELEKTLNELQNEKNQLIQTKFDGDENDERQNFVRQITQEKNQYEQQIKEFRIQIKQINNERQQIQDEFDHVSKQYSQITYEKNQLENDQTRLNHEIDLLRKQLDDNNKDK
;
A
#
# COMPACT_ATOMS: atom_id res chain seq x y z
N MET A 1 -6.69 -13.71 26.84
CA MET A 1 -6.20 -14.94 26.18
C MET A 1 -4.74 -14.71 25.83
N SER A 2 -3.79 -14.71 26.77
CA SER A 2 -3.29 -15.78 27.66
C SER A 2 -2.74 -16.99 26.91
N GLY A 3 -1.43 -16.94 26.66
CA GLY A 3 -0.55 -18.12 26.66
C GLY A 3 -0.01 -18.55 25.30
N LEU A 4 1.19 -19.15 25.33
CA LEU A 4 1.96 -19.83 24.27
C LEU A 4 2.98 -18.90 23.57
N PHE A 5 4.30 -19.09 23.58
CA PHE A 5 5.13 -20.20 24.06
C PHE A 5 6.57 -19.66 24.31
N ASN A 6 7.16 -20.03 25.45
CA ASN A 6 8.59 -19.95 25.76
C ASN A 6 9.28 -21.27 25.36
N ARG A 7 10.52 -21.22 24.84
CA ARG A 7 11.62 -22.22 24.84
C ARG A 7 12.39 -22.09 23.51
N LEU A 8 13.69 -21.78 23.46
CA LEU A 8 14.81 -22.57 23.97
C LEU A 8 16.05 -21.68 24.22
N LYS A 9 16.66 -21.84 25.40
CA LYS A 9 17.98 -21.33 25.79
C LYS A 9 18.72 -22.50 26.43
N SER A 10 19.82 -22.98 25.82
CA SER A 10 20.84 -23.84 26.46
C SER A 10 21.94 -24.11 25.44
N ARG A 11 23.08 -23.42 25.52
CA ARG A 11 24.33 -23.82 26.21
C ARG A 11 25.03 -25.04 25.59
N LYS A 12 26.21 -24.82 24.99
CA LYS A 12 27.45 -25.53 25.36
C LYS A 12 28.70 -24.82 24.86
N SER A 13 29.37 -24.16 25.80
CA SER A 13 30.78 -23.79 25.77
C SER A 13 31.61 -24.99 26.23
N VAL A 14 32.64 -25.39 25.47
CA VAL A 14 33.74 -26.22 25.97
C VAL A 14 35.05 -25.70 25.40
N SER A 15 35.99 -25.50 26.32
CA SER A 15 37.33 -24.94 26.17
C SER A 15 38.41 -26.01 25.95
N HIS A 16 39.52 -25.57 25.36
CA HIS A 16 40.92 -25.99 25.55
C HIS A 16 41.34 -27.45 25.28
N HIS A 17 42.29 -27.60 24.33
CA HIS A 17 43.59 -28.20 24.65
C HIS A 17 44.70 -27.70 23.70
N THR A 18 45.68 -27.02 24.28
CA THR A 18 47.06 -26.87 23.81
C THR A 18 47.93 -27.95 24.46
N ASN A 19 48.81 -28.62 23.71
CA ASN A 19 50.17 -28.98 24.16
C ASN A 19 51.00 -29.70 23.07
N ASN A 20 52.13 -29.07 22.75
CA ASN A 20 53.50 -29.57 22.51
C ASN A 20 53.75 -31.09 22.60
N ASN A 21 54.56 -31.68 21.70
CA ASN A 21 56.03 -31.77 21.85
C ASN A 21 56.72 -32.60 20.73
N GLU A 22 57.89 -32.09 20.28
CA GLU A 22 59.17 -32.75 19.92
C GLU A 22 59.22 -34.16 19.29
N ASN A 23 59.87 -34.29 18.12
CA ASN A 23 61.23 -34.89 18.05
C ASN A 23 61.84 -34.93 16.64
N GLU A 24 63.17 -34.72 16.62
CA GLU A 24 64.12 -34.86 15.53
C GLU A 24 64.26 -36.30 15.02
N SER A 25 64.59 -36.48 13.73
CA SER A 25 65.70 -37.34 13.28
C SER A 25 65.91 -37.26 11.77
N THR A 26 67.15 -36.97 11.41
CA THR A 26 67.75 -36.92 10.08
C THR A 26 68.14 -38.31 9.58
N THR A 27 67.80 -38.65 8.33
CA THR A 27 68.58 -39.58 7.50
C THR A 27 68.39 -39.29 6.02
N SER A 28 69.48 -39.46 5.29
CA SER A 28 69.85 -38.96 3.96
C SER A 28 69.24 -39.69 2.75
N ALA A 29 68.84 -38.88 1.75
CA ALA A 29 68.90 -39.04 0.27
C ALA A 29 68.43 -40.37 -0.37
N PRO A 30 67.59 -40.31 -1.43
CA PRO A 30 68.08 -39.88 -2.74
C PRO A 30 67.20 -38.80 -3.40
N ALA A 31 67.78 -38.09 -4.37
CA ALA A 31 67.16 -37.01 -5.12
C ALA A 31 65.81 -37.42 -5.74
N PHE A 32 64.72 -36.94 -5.15
CA PHE A 32 63.39 -36.92 -5.74
C PHE A 32 63.08 -35.49 -6.14
N ASP A 33 62.53 -35.34 -7.34
CA ASP A 33 62.14 -34.07 -7.93
C ASP A 33 61.36 -33.22 -6.93
N GLU A 34 61.78 -31.96 -6.77
CA GLU A 34 61.24 -31.00 -5.81
C GLU A 34 59.72 -30.82 -5.98
N GLU A 35 58.94 -31.61 -5.25
CA GLU A 35 57.51 -31.41 -5.06
C GLU A 35 57.30 -30.17 -4.18
N GLY A 36 57.42 -29.00 -4.81
CA GLY A 36 57.12 -27.73 -4.17
C GLY A 36 55.67 -27.69 -3.65
N PHE A 37 55.49 -27.03 -2.51
CA PHE A 37 54.21 -26.79 -1.87
C PHE A 37 53.37 -25.83 -2.71
N LEU A 38 52.18 -26.26 -3.12
CA LEU A 38 51.24 -25.46 -3.91
C LEU A 38 50.26 -24.72 -3.00
N CYS A 39 50.12 -23.40 -3.21
CA CYS A 39 49.06 -22.65 -2.57
C CYS A 39 47.70 -23.09 -3.14
N PRO A 40 46.75 -23.58 -2.32
CA PRO A 40 45.50 -24.14 -2.81
C PRO A 40 44.54 -23.09 -3.38
N ILE A 41 44.80 -21.79 -3.15
CA ILE A 41 43.93 -20.71 -3.64
C ILE A 41 44.40 -20.18 -4.99
N CYS A 42 45.70 -19.85 -5.13
CA CYS A 42 46.24 -19.25 -6.35
C CYS A 42 47.16 -20.18 -7.17
N HIS A 43 47.41 -21.40 -6.68
CA HIS A 43 48.25 -22.42 -7.31
C HIS A 43 49.71 -21.99 -7.56
N HIS A 44 50.23 -21.02 -6.80
CA HIS A 44 51.66 -20.72 -6.81
C HIS A 44 52.46 -21.82 -6.09
N LYS A 45 53.58 -22.24 -6.69
CA LYS A 45 54.51 -23.22 -6.11
C LYS A 45 55.55 -22.52 -5.24
N PHE A 46 55.79 -23.10 -4.07
CA PHE A 46 56.79 -22.66 -3.10
C PHE A 46 57.72 -23.82 -2.76
N ASN A 47 58.99 -23.52 -2.54
CA ASN A 47 59.99 -24.55 -2.32
C ASN A 47 59.98 -25.06 -0.86
N ASP A 48 59.35 -24.33 0.06
CA ASP A 48 59.19 -24.74 1.46
C ASP A 48 57.83 -24.30 2.03
N HIS A 49 57.43 -24.96 3.13
CA HIS A 49 56.18 -24.71 3.83
C HIS A 49 56.11 -23.29 4.42
N ILE A 50 57.25 -22.75 4.87
CA ILE A 50 57.31 -21.43 5.51
C ILE A 50 56.98 -20.32 4.49
N SER A 51 57.48 -20.42 3.26
CA SER A 51 57.17 -19.49 2.18
C SER A 51 55.72 -19.60 1.72
N LEU A 52 55.16 -20.81 1.70
CA LEU A 52 53.73 -21.02 1.44
C LEU A 52 52.87 -20.36 2.54
N GLU A 53 53.22 -20.56 3.81
CA GLU A 53 52.48 -20.01 4.95
C GLU A 53 52.54 -18.47 4.98
N GLN A 54 53.70 -17.88 4.71
CA GLN A 54 53.86 -16.43 4.55
C GLN A 54 53.06 -15.88 3.37
N HIS A 55 53.06 -16.57 2.22
CA HIS A 55 52.24 -16.20 1.08
C HIS A 55 50.75 -16.29 1.41
N TYR A 56 50.32 -17.33 2.12
CA TYR A 56 48.93 -17.49 2.53
C TYR A 56 48.51 -16.37 3.50
N THR A 57 49.38 -15.97 4.44
CA THR A 57 49.10 -14.84 5.34
C THR A 57 49.16 -13.47 4.65
N GLN A 58 50.04 -13.27 3.67
CA GLN A 58 50.17 -11.98 2.98
C GLN A 58 49.13 -11.78 1.87
N ILE A 59 48.81 -12.81 1.08
CA ILE A 59 47.97 -12.69 -0.12
C ILE A 59 46.53 -13.12 0.15
N HIS A 60 46.30 -14.10 1.02
CA HIS A 60 44.98 -14.71 1.19
C HIS A 60 44.31 -14.42 2.54
N ALA A 61 45.08 -14.23 3.62
CA ALA A 61 44.50 -13.85 4.90
C ALA A 61 43.95 -12.42 4.89
N GLN A 62 44.52 -11.51 4.07
CA GLN A 62 43.93 -10.19 3.83
C GLN A 62 42.63 -10.28 3.01
N GLY A 63 42.56 -11.13 1.99
CA GLY A 63 41.35 -11.31 1.16
C GLY A 63 40.16 -11.90 1.93
N LEU A 64 40.37 -12.87 2.81
CA LEU A 64 39.31 -13.47 3.64
C LEU A 64 38.81 -12.51 4.74
N ILE A 65 39.70 -11.71 5.31
CA ILE A 65 39.33 -10.66 6.26
C ILE A 65 38.61 -9.52 5.53
N GLU A 66 39.02 -9.19 4.31
CA GLU A 66 38.36 -8.18 3.47
C GLU A 66 36.98 -8.62 2.99
N GLU A 67 36.81 -9.87 2.54
CA GLU A 67 35.50 -10.43 2.17
C GLU A 67 34.56 -10.50 3.39
N SER A 68 35.05 -11.02 4.52
CA SER A 68 34.25 -11.04 5.75
C SER A 68 33.91 -9.63 6.24
N ASN A 69 34.82 -8.66 6.12
CA ASN A 69 34.54 -7.26 6.44
C ASN A 69 33.56 -6.63 5.44
N ARG A 70 33.58 -7.04 4.18
CA ARG A 70 32.63 -6.60 3.14
C ARG A 70 31.22 -7.11 3.46
N ASP A 71 31.09 -8.38 3.82
CA ASP A 71 29.81 -8.98 4.21
C ASP A 71 29.27 -8.35 5.50
N ILE A 72 30.14 -8.11 6.49
CA ILE A 72 29.77 -7.40 7.71
C ILE A 72 29.37 -5.94 7.41
N ALA A 73 30.04 -5.27 6.47
CA ALA A 73 29.67 -3.92 6.05
C ALA A 73 28.32 -3.89 5.32
N ILE A 74 28.03 -4.88 4.47
CA ILE A 74 26.74 -5.02 3.79
C ILE A 74 25.63 -5.28 4.82
N LEU A 75 25.84 -6.19 5.78
CA LEU A 75 24.87 -6.47 6.84
C LEU A 75 24.63 -5.25 7.74
N LYS A 76 25.67 -4.48 8.07
CA LYS A 76 25.53 -3.21 8.80
C LYS A 76 24.71 -2.20 8.00
N GLN A 77 24.97 -2.07 6.70
CA GLN A 77 24.22 -1.18 5.84
C GLN A 77 22.74 -1.60 5.74
N GLN A 78 22.46 -2.89 5.58
CA GLN A 78 21.10 -3.42 5.57
C GLN A 78 20.38 -3.18 6.91
N PHE A 79 21.09 -3.32 8.02
CA PHE A 79 20.53 -3.05 9.35
C PHE A 79 20.20 -1.56 9.52
N ILE A 80 21.08 -0.66 9.09
CA ILE A 80 20.84 0.79 9.12
C ILE A 80 19.61 1.15 8.28
N VAL A 81 19.52 0.64 7.04
CA VAL A 81 18.37 0.90 6.16
C VAL A 81 17.08 0.32 6.73
N SER A 82 17.14 -0.84 7.38
CA SER A 82 16.00 -1.44 8.07
C SER A 82 15.54 -0.61 9.26
N GLU A 83 16.49 -0.08 10.03
CA GLU A 83 16.21 0.76 11.20
C GLU A 83 15.64 2.13 10.79
N GLU A 84 16.16 2.73 9.72
CA GLU A 84 15.59 3.95 9.10
C GLU A 84 14.17 3.70 8.59
N SER A 85 13.94 2.58 7.90
CA SER A 85 12.61 2.19 7.42
C SER A 85 11.62 2.01 8.59
N ARG A 86 12.07 1.41 9.70
CA ARG A 86 11.25 1.26 10.91
C ARG A 86 10.89 2.61 11.52
N VAL A 87 11.82 3.56 11.56
CA VAL A 87 11.58 4.91 12.06
C VAL A 87 10.59 5.65 11.16
N ILE A 88 10.74 5.57 9.84
CA ILE A 88 9.82 6.18 8.87
C ILE A 88 8.42 5.62 9.05
N LEU A 89 8.27 4.29 9.05
CA LEU A 89 6.98 3.62 9.27
C LEU A 89 6.37 3.97 10.63
N SER A 90 7.17 4.07 11.69
CA SER A 90 6.70 4.49 13.01
C SER A 90 6.21 5.94 13.01
N THR A 91 6.87 6.82 12.26
CA THR A 91 6.50 8.24 12.17
C THR A 91 5.22 8.40 11.35
N GLU A 92 5.11 7.65 10.24
CA GLU A 92 3.90 7.63 9.42
C GLU A 92 2.71 7.06 10.18
N LEU A 93 2.90 5.98 10.94
CA LEU A 93 1.86 5.43 11.83
C LEU A 93 1.40 6.46 12.86
N MET A 94 2.34 7.21 13.47
CA MET A 94 2.02 8.27 14.42
C MET A 94 1.24 9.41 13.76
N GLN A 95 1.62 9.81 12.55
CA GLN A 95 0.92 10.84 11.79
C GLN A 95 -0.49 10.40 11.37
N GLN A 96 -0.65 9.15 10.94
CA GLN A 96 -1.98 8.60 10.61
C GLN A 96 -2.86 8.51 11.84
N LYS A 97 -2.30 8.15 13.00
CA LYS A 97 -3.03 8.15 14.26
C LYS A 97 -3.49 9.56 14.64
N GLN A 98 -2.61 10.56 14.53
CA GLN A 98 -2.98 11.95 14.80
C GLN A 98 -4.09 12.43 13.85
N ARG A 99 -4.02 12.12 12.55
CA ARG A 99 -5.10 12.44 11.60
C ARG A 99 -6.42 11.76 11.96
N ALA A 100 -6.38 10.53 12.47
CA ALA A 100 -7.59 9.83 12.93
C ALA A 100 -8.20 10.52 14.16
N ASP A 101 -7.36 10.94 15.11
CA ASP A 101 -7.80 11.68 16.31
C ASP A 101 -8.42 13.04 15.92
N ASP A 102 -7.81 13.79 14.99
CA ASP A 102 -8.33 15.07 14.49
C ASP A 102 -9.70 14.90 13.79
N LEU A 103 -9.85 13.86 12.96
CA LEU A 103 -11.11 13.53 12.29
C LEU A 103 -12.20 13.09 13.28
N GLU A 104 -11.82 12.40 14.36
CA GLU A 104 -12.76 12.02 15.42
C GLU A 104 -13.27 13.26 16.17
N GLU A 105 -12.41 14.23 16.46
CA GLU A 105 -12.81 15.50 17.07
C GLU A 105 -13.76 16.31 16.15
N GLU A 106 -13.45 16.38 14.85
CA GLU A 106 -14.32 17.04 13.86
C GLU A 106 -15.69 16.36 13.76
N LEU A 107 -15.74 15.02 13.79
CA LEU A 107 -17.00 14.26 13.83
C LEU A 107 -17.82 14.56 15.09
N GLN A 108 -17.19 14.65 16.26
CA GLN A 108 -17.88 15.00 17.50
C GLN A 108 -18.43 16.43 17.45
N LEU A 109 -17.68 17.38 16.89
CA LEU A 109 -18.11 18.75 16.70
C LEU A 109 -19.31 18.84 15.75
N LEU A 110 -19.26 18.15 14.61
CA LEU A 110 -20.35 18.08 13.64
C LEU A 110 -21.61 17.45 14.24
N GLN A 111 -21.48 16.40 15.05
CA GLN A 111 -22.61 15.81 15.77
C GLN A 111 -23.24 16.78 16.78
N LYS A 112 -22.42 17.58 17.47
CA LYS A 112 -22.91 18.63 18.38
C LYS A 112 -23.67 19.72 17.62
N HIS A 113 -23.15 20.16 16.47
CA HIS A 113 -23.84 21.11 15.59
C HIS A 113 -25.16 20.55 15.05
N LEU A 114 -25.18 19.28 14.63
CA LEU A 114 -26.41 18.61 14.17
C LEU A 114 -27.48 18.59 15.26
N LYS A 115 -27.12 18.25 16.50
CA LYS A 115 -28.06 18.28 17.63
C LYS A 115 -28.57 19.70 17.90
N ALA A 116 -27.70 20.70 17.87
CA ALA A 116 -28.09 22.09 18.07
C ALA A 116 -29.04 22.61 16.97
N THR A 117 -28.80 22.24 15.71
CA THR A 117 -29.70 22.62 14.61
C THR A 117 -31.02 21.88 14.69
N GLN A 118 -31.04 20.61 15.07
CA GLN A 118 -32.27 19.85 15.33
C GLN A 118 -33.12 20.50 16.44
N THR A 119 -32.51 20.91 17.55
CA THR A 119 -33.22 21.63 18.62
C THR A 119 -33.82 22.94 18.12
N LYS A 120 -33.05 23.75 17.36
CA LYS A 120 -33.57 25.00 16.77
C LYS A 120 -34.75 24.75 15.81
N VAL A 121 -34.68 23.71 14.99
CA VAL A 121 -35.79 23.33 14.09
C VAL A 121 -37.03 22.95 14.89
N ALA A 122 -36.87 22.24 16.02
CA ALA A 122 -37.99 21.90 16.90
C ALA A 122 -38.61 23.15 17.56
N GLU A 123 -37.78 24.08 18.06
CA GLU A 123 -38.22 25.36 18.63
C GLU A 123 -39.01 26.20 17.60
N GLN A 124 -38.48 26.36 16.38
CA GLN A 124 -39.15 27.07 15.30
C GLN A 124 -40.45 26.39 14.89
N SER A 125 -40.49 25.06 14.86
CA SER A 125 -41.72 24.31 14.57
C SER A 125 -42.79 24.55 15.63
N GLN A 126 -42.41 24.65 16.90
CA GLN A 126 -43.31 24.98 18.00
C GLN A 126 -43.80 26.44 17.91
N GLU A 127 -42.93 27.38 17.56
CA GLU A 127 -43.31 28.79 17.34
C GLU A 127 -44.32 28.92 16.19
N ILE A 128 -44.10 28.24 15.07
CA ILE A 128 -45.05 28.20 13.94
C ILE A 128 -46.40 27.63 14.39
N ALA A 129 -46.41 26.58 15.19
CA ALA A 129 -47.66 26.00 15.72
C ALA A 129 -48.41 26.99 16.63
N ASN A 130 -47.69 27.72 17.49
CA ASN A 130 -48.27 28.75 18.35
C ASN A 130 -48.82 29.92 17.53
N LEU A 131 -48.07 30.43 16.55
CA LEU A 131 -48.52 31.50 15.66
C LEU A 131 -49.79 31.09 14.89
N LYS A 132 -49.84 29.85 14.41
CA LYS A 132 -51.04 29.31 13.76
C LYS A 132 -52.25 29.30 14.71
N ALA A 133 -52.08 28.83 15.95
CA ALA A 133 -53.14 28.86 16.94
C ALA A 133 -53.61 30.29 17.26
N THR A 134 -52.70 31.27 17.35
CA THR A 134 -53.08 32.68 17.54
C THR A 134 -53.83 33.25 16.35
N LYS A 135 -53.43 32.89 15.13
CA LYS A 135 -54.15 33.28 13.91
C LYS A 135 -55.58 32.73 13.92
N ASP A 136 -55.76 31.46 14.27
CA ASP A 136 -57.09 30.83 14.33
C ASP A 136 -58.00 31.54 15.37
N ILE A 137 -57.44 32.05 16.47
CA ILE A 137 -58.18 32.87 17.45
C ILE A 137 -58.60 34.21 16.84
N TYR A 138 -57.70 34.91 16.14
CA TYR A 138 -58.02 36.18 15.49
C TYR A 138 -59.06 36.01 14.38
N ASP A 139 -58.96 34.96 13.58
CA ASP A 139 -59.94 34.64 12.54
C ASP A 139 -61.33 34.39 13.15
N ALA A 140 -61.40 33.70 14.30
CA ALA A 140 -62.66 33.52 15.04
C ALA A 140 -63.21 34.83 15.63
N GLN A 141 -62.36 35.69 16.18
CA GLN A 141 -62.77 37.02 16.65
C GLN A 141 -63.28 37.89 15.50
N PHE A 142 -62.62 37.86 14.36
CA PHE A 142 -63.04 38.60 13.16
C PHE A 142 -64.41 38.13 12.65
N ALA A 143 -64.68 36.82 12.67
CA ALA A 143 -66.00 36.28 12.35
C ALA A 143 -67.07 36.82 13.31
N ASN A 144 -66.82 36.82 14.62
CA ASN A 144 -67.75 37.38 15.62
C ASN A 144 -68.03 38.87 15.38
N PHE A 145 -66.99 39.68 15.12
CA PHE A 145 -67.18 41.10 14.82
C PHE A 145 -68.00 41.32 13.54
N THR A 146 -67.80 40.46 12.53
CA THR A 146 -68.59 40.51 11.30
C THR A 146 -70.06 40.25 11.57
N ASP A 147 -70.38 39.27 12.42
CA ASP A 147 -71.76 38.95 12.82
C ASP A 147 -72.40 40.09 13.64
N GLU A 148 -71.66 40.71 14.56
CA GLU A 148 -72.11 41.88 15.32
C GLU A 148 -72.43 43.08 14.40
N LEU A 149 -71.60 43.30 13.38
CA LEU A 149 -71.78 44.38 12.41
C LEU A 149 -73.03 44.15 11.55
N LEU A 150 -73.28 42.90 11.14
CA LEU A 150 -74.52 42.53 10.44
C LEU A 150 -75.77 42.73 11.30
N ASN A 151 -75.70 42.39 12.60
CA ASN A 151 -76.81 42.55 13.53
C ASN A 151 -77.13 44.04 13.79
N THR A 152 -76.10 44.86 14.02
CA THR A 152 -76.27 46.32 14.20
C THR A 152 -76.82 46.99 12.93
N GLN A 153 -76.38 46.55 11.75
CA GLN A 153 -76.94 47.02 10.48
C GLN A 153 -78.42 46.64 10.32
N ALA A 154 -78.84 45.46 10.81
CA ALA A 154 -80.25 45.07 10.81
C ALA A 154 -81.10 45.93 11.75
N GLN A 155 -80.59 46.23 12.95
CA GLN A 155 -81.26 47.11 13.92
C GLN A 155 -81.44 48.54 13.39
N LEU A 156 -80.44 49.08 12.68
CA LEU A 156 -80.54 50.38 12.03
C LEU A 156 -81.68 50.41 11.01
N LYS A 157 -81.80 49.38 10.16
CA LYS A 157 -82.90 49.27 9.18
C LYS A 157 -84.27 49.19 9.84
N GLU A 158 -84.39 48.50 10.97
CA GLU A 158 -85.64 48.43 11.74
C GLU A 158 -86.02 49.81 12.31
N LYS A 159 -85.04 50.57 12.81
CA LYS A 159 -85.24 51.93 13.31
C LYS A 159 -85.60 52.91 12.21
N ASP A 160 -84.97 52.82 11.04
CA ASP A 160 -85.36 53.60 9.86
C ASP A 160 -86.81 53.31 9.44
N HIS A 161 -87.25 52.05 9.56
CA HIS A 161 -88.63 51.66 9.29
C HIS A 161 -89.62 52.22 10.32
N GLN A 162 -89.25 52.25 11.62
CA GLN A 162 -90.07 52.88 12.67
C GLN A 162 -90.20 54.39 12.45
N VAL A 163 -89.13 55.07 12.04
CA VAL A 163 -89.16 56.51 11.70
C VAL A 163 -90.04 56.75 10.47
N ALA A 164 -89.96 55.90 9.45
CA ALA A 164 -90.85 55.99 8.28
C ALA A 164 -92.34 55.80 8.67
N THR A 165 -92.64 54.87 9.58
CA THR A 165 -94.01 54.61 10.07
C THR A 165 -94.57 55.78 10.87
N LEU A 166 -93.74 56.42 11.70
CA LEU A 166 -94.13 57.63 12.45
C LEU A 166 -94.32 58.86 11.55
N CYS A 167 -93.61 58.93 10.42
CA CYS A 167 -93.83 59.97 9.41
C CYS A 167 -95.15 59.79 8.64
N ASP A 168 -95.65 58.55 8.52
CA ASP A 168 -96.94 58.26 7.87
C ASP A 168 -98.17 58.53 8.78
N ASP A 169 -97.99 58.54 10.11
CA ASP A 169 -99.06 58.76 11.09
C ASP A 169 -99.42 60.24 11.36
N LEU A 170 -98.77 61.19 10.65
CA LEU A 170 -98.83 62.63 10.94
C LEU A 170 -99.54 63.50 9.87
N ILE A 171 -100.71 63.10 9.37
CA ILE A 171 -101.70 63.97 8.66
C ILE A 171 -103.11 63.36 8.88
N PRO A 172 -104.27 64.08 8.95
CA PRO A 172 -104.56 65.52 8.72
C PRO A 172 -105.41 66.20 9.83
N ARG A 173 -105.46 67.55 9.87
CA ARG A 173 -106.70 68.26 10.27
C ARG A 173 -106.96 69.54 9.49
N SER A 174 -108.25 69.75 9.28
CA SER A 174 -108.94 70.61 8.33
C SER A 174 -109.42 71.93 8.96
N THR A 175 -109.24 73.00 8.18
CA THR A 175 -110.11 74.17 7.93
C THR A 175 -111.23 74.56 8.91
N ASN A 176 -111.14 75.81 9.37
CA ASN A 176 -112.16 76.89 9.46
C ASN A 176 -112.43 77.49 10.85
N ASP A 177 -112.59 78.82 10.82
CA ASP A 177 -113.09 79.77 11.83
C ASP A 177 -112.11 80.28 12.91
N ASP A 178 -111.55 81.48 12.76
CA ASP A 178 -112.22 82.75 13.13
C ASP A 178 -111.21 83.91 13.25
N VAL A 179 -111.56 85.08 12.73
CA VAL A 179 -110.65 86.23 12.52
C VAL A 179 -110.10 86.86 13.82
N ASP A 180 -110.68 86.54 14.98
CA ASP A 180 -110.15 86.93 16.30
C ASP A 180 -109.25 85.87 16.94
N VAL A 181 -109.34 84.61 16.48
CA VAL A 181 -108.33 83.58 16.68
C VAL A 181 -107.12 83.92 15.80
N LEU A 182 -107.31 84.36 14.55
CA LEU A 182 -106.22 84.82 13.66
C LEU A 182 -105.39 85.99 14.20
N LYS A 183 -105.89 86.88 15.06
CA LYS A 183 -105.06 87.94 15.69
C LYS A 183 -104.25 87.43 16.88
N ARG A 184 -104.81 86.53 17.69
CA ARG A 184 -104.09 85.84 18.77
C ARG A 184 -103.10 84.84 18.19
N GLU A 185 -103.50 84.10 17.16
CA GLU A 185 -102.66 83.29 16.30
C GLU A 185 -101.69 84.13 15.50
N LEU A 186 -101.95 85.38 15.09
CA LEU A 186 -100.91 86.20 14.44
C LEU A 186 -99.83 86.58 15.44
N ILE A 187 -100.19 86.90 16.70
CA ILE A 187 -99.23 87.18 17.77
C ILE A 187 -98.50 85.90 18.18
N ILE A 188 -99.21 84.77 18.29
CA ILE A 188 -98.62 83.45 18.57
C ILE A 188 -97.77 83.00 17.39
N VAL A 189 -98.15 83.27 16.13
CA VAL A 189 -97.39 82.99 14.91
C VAL A 189 -96.21 83.94 14.81
N GLN A 190 -96.32 85.19 15.25
CA GLN A 190 -95.19 86.13 15.32
C GLN A 190 -94.20 85.68 16.40
N GLN A 191 -94.67 85.39 17.61
CA GLN A 191 -93.85 84.81 18.69
C GLN A 191 -93.26 83.47 18.26
N ARG A 192 -94.02 82.64 17.55
CA ARG A 192 -93.57 81.36 17.01
C ARG A 192 -92.62 81.55 15.85
N MET A 193 -92.76 82.57 15.02
CA MET A 193 -91.81 82.92 13.95
C MET A 193 -90.52 83.45 14.54
N ASP A 194 -90.59 84.23 15.62
CA ASP A 194 -89.42 84.73 16.35
C ASP A 194 -88.72 83.57 17.09
N GLU A 195 -89.49 82.67 17.73
CA GLU A 195 -88.98 81.41 18.31
C GLU A 195 -88.38 80.50 17.24
N ILE A 196 -89.04 80.29 16.10
CA ILE A 196 -88.53 79.50 14.97
C ILE A 196 -87.29 80.17 14.39
N SER A 197 -87.23 81.50 14.34
CA SER A 197 -86.05 82.23 13.86
C SER A 197 -84.89 82.06 14.83
N LEU A 198 -85.13 82.13 16.13
CA LEU A 198 -84.12 81.88 17.17
C LEU A 198 -83.68 80.40 17.19
N GLU A 199 -84.62 79.46 17.09
CA GLU A 199 -84.34 78.02 16.98
C GLU A 199 -83.50 77.73 15.73
N LYS A 200 -83.85 78.34 14.58
CA LYS A 200 -83.05 78.25 13.35
C LYS A 200 -81.68 78.88 13.50
N GLU A 201 -81.55 80.01 14.19
CA GLU A 201 -80.26 80.66 14.41
C GLU A 201 -79.36 79.79 15.31
N GLN A 202 -79.93 79.21 16.38
CA GLN A 202 -79.25 78.23 17.24
C GLN A 202 -78.90 76.94 16.48
N GLU A 203 -79.77 76.46 15.59
CA GLU A 203 -79.52 75.30 14.75
C GLU A 203 -78.42 75.58 13.72
N ILE A 204 -78.43 76.75 13.07
CA ILE A 204 -77.36 77.21 12.19
C ILE A 204 -76.03 77.26 12.94
N GLU A 205 -76.03 77.75 14.18
CA GLU A 205 -74.82 77.82 14.99
C GLU A 205 -74.32 76.42 15.40
N LYS A 206 -75.21 75.51 15.82
CA LYS A 206 -74.87 74.10 16.06
C LYS A 206 -74.32 73.42 14.80
N LEU A 207 -74.94 73.64 13.64
CA LEU A 207 -74.47 73.11 12.36
C LEU A 207 -73.12 73.70 11.96
N ARG A 208 -72.85 74.98 12.24
CA ARG A 208 -71.53 75.60 12.03
C ARG A 208 -70.47 74.95 12.91
N PHE A 209 -70.77 74.71 14.20
CA PHE A 209 -69.86 74.00 15.09
C PHE A 209 -69.58 72.57 14.60
N ALA A 210 -70.62 71.81 14.23
CA ALA A 210 -70.47 70.46 13.68
C ALA A 210 -69.69 70.44 12.35
N LEU A 211 -69.91 71.42 11.47
CA LEU A 211 -69.15 71.58 10.23
C LEU A 211 -67.66 71.85 10.51
N MET A 212 -67.37 72.71 11.48
CA MET A 212 -65.99 73.01 11.89
C MET A 212 -65.29 71.78 12.50
N GLU A 213 -66.01 70.99 13.31
CA GLU A 213 -65.50 69.73 13.87
C GLU A 213 -65.21 68.70 12.76
N ASN A 214 -66.13 68.54 11.80
CA ASN A 214 -65.94 67.69 10.62
C ASN A 214 -64.73 68.12 9.77
N TYR A 215 -64.52 69.43 9.61
CA TYR A 215 -63.34 69.94 8.94
C TYR A 215 -62.05 69.52 9.65
N GLN A 216 -61.99 69.62 10.99
CA GLN A 216 -60.85 69.16 11.78
C GLN A 216 -60.62 67.65 11.67
N TYR A 217 -61.69 66.84 11.66
CA TYR A 217 -61.55 65.39 11.43
C TYR A 217 -61.01 65.07 10.04
N THR A 218 -61.46 65.79 9.02
CA THR A 218 -60.99 65.63 7.64
C THR A 218 -59.50 65.98 7.53
N GLU A 219 -59.06 67.04 8.19
CA GLU A 219 -57.64 67.41 8.25
C GLU A 219 -56.79 66.34 8.95
N LYS A 220 -57.26 65.81 10.09
CA LYS A 220 -56.59 64.69 10.78
C LYS A 220 -56.51 63.42 9.93
N LEU A 221 -57.59 63.10 9.20
CA LEU A 221 -57.59 61.95 8.28
C LEU A 221 -56.57 62.13 7.16
N ASN A 222 -56.49 63.32 6.56
CA ASN A 222 -55.48 63.62 5.54
C ASN A 222 -54.05 63.53 6.10
N GLN A 223 -53.82 63.95 7.35
CA GLN A 223 -52.52 63.80 8.01
C GLN A 223 -52.17 62.31 8.24
N LEU A 224 -53.12 61.51 8.72
CA LEU A 224 -52.94 60.08 8.91
C LEU A 224 -52.70 59.34 7.58
N GLU A 225 -53.42 59.71 6.53
CA GLU A 225 -53.23 59.17 5.18
C GLU A 225 -51.82 59.49 4.64
N ASN A 226 -51.35 60.73 4.83
CA ASN A 226 -49.99 61.10 4.45
C ASN A 226 -48.92 60.31 5.22
N ILE A 227 -49.10 60.12 6.53
CA ILE A 227 -48.18 59.30 7.35
C ILE A 227 -48.21 57.85 6.89
N PHE A 228 -49.39 57.31 6.62
CA PHE A 228 -49.55 55.95 6.11
C PHE A 228 -48.84 55.76 4.77
N ASN A 229 -49.02 56.69 3.84
CA ASN A 229 -48.36 56.64 2.53
C ASN A 229 -46.84 56.77 2.62
N GLN A 230 -46.33 57.61 3.53
CA GLN A 230 -44.88 57.72 3.79
C GLN A 230 -44.31 56.42 4.37
N ASN A 231 -44.99 55.82 5.36
CA ASN A 231 -44.58 54.55 5.92
C ASN A 231 -44.62 53.44 4.86
N LEU A 232 -45.65 53.40 4.03
CA LEU A 232 -45.78 52.44 2.94
C LEU A 232 -44.61 52.56 1.94
N LEU A 233 -44.19 53.79 1.61
CA LEU A 233 -43.03 54.04 0.76
C LEU A 233 -41.74 53.48 1.38
N ILE A 234 -41.49 53.78 2.67
CA ILE A 234 -40.31 53.29 3.41
C ILE A 234 -40.29 51.76 3.44
N TYR A 235 -41.43 51.13 3.73
CA TYR A 235 -41.52 49.66 3.74
C TYR A 235 -41.25 49.07 2.35
N ASN A 236 -41.75 49.68 1.28
CA ASN A 236 -41.49 49.23 -0.08
C ASN A 236 -40.01 49.36 -0.46
N GLU A 237 -39.34 50.45 -0.09
CA GLU A 237 -37.91 50.63 -0.30
C GLU A 237 -37.09 49.58 0.46
N MET A 238 -37.42 49.35 1.73
CA MET A 238 -36.77 48.32 2.56
C MET A 238 -36.98 46.91 2.01
N ILE A 239 -38.19 46.58 1.53
CA ILE A 239 -38.48 45.30 0.88
C ILE A 239 -37.68 45.16 -0.43
N SER A 240 -37.61 46.23 -1.23
CA SER A 240 -36.83 46.23 -2.48
C SER A 240 -35.34 46.02 -2.22
N GLU A 241 -34.78 46.68 -1.21
CA GLU A 241 -33.37 46.51 -0.83
C GLU A 241 -33.09 45.09 -0.33
N ASN A 242 -33.93 44.57 0.58
CA ASN A 242 -33.80 43.21 1.08
C ASN A 242 -33.92 42.17 -0.05
N THR A 243 -34.83 42.40 -1.00
CA THR A 243 -35.00 41.52 -2.17
C THR A 243 -33.73 41.50 -3.03
N SER A 244 -33.15 42.68 -3.30
CA SER A 244 -31.88 42.81 -4.03
C SER A 244 -30.72 42.09 -3.33
N GLN A 245 -30.59 42.26 -2.00
CA GLN A 245 -29.56 41.57 -1.22
C GLN A 245 -29.73 40.05 -1.24
N ILE A 246 -30.97 39.55 -1.13
CA ILE A 246 -31.28 38.13 -1.24
C ILE A 246 -30.90 37.59 -2.64
N GLU A 247 -31.19 38.35 -3.70
CA GLU A 247 -30.82 37.96 -5.08
C GLU A 247 -29.31 37.86 -5.27
N ILE A 248 -28.54 38.81 -4.72
CA ILE A 248 -27.07 38.76 -4.72
C ILE A 248 -26.60 37.49 -4.00
N GLY A 249 -27.09 37.23 -2.78
CA GLY A 249 -26.73 36.03 -2.02
C GLY A 249 -27.08 34.72 -2.73
N ILE A 250 -28.24 34.66 -3.40
CA ILE A 250 -28.62 33.51 -4.22
C ILE A 250 -27.63 33.29 -5.37
N ASN A 251 -27.18 34.36 -6.02
CA ASN A 251 -26.23 34.27 -7.14
C ASN A 251 -24.83 33.81 -6.67
N GLU A 252 -24.36 34.30 -5.53
CA GLU A 252 -23.11 33.85 -4.90
C GLU A 252 -23.17 32.36 -4.54
N ILE A 253 -24.27 31.91 -3.91
CA ILE A 253 -24.49 30.49 -3.59
C ILE A 253 -24.49 29.64 -4.86
N LYS A 254 -25.17 30.09 -5.94
CA LYS A 254 -25.17 29.39 -7.23
C LYS A 254 -23.74 29.25 -7.81
N GLN A 255 -22.93 30.30 -7.73
CA GLN A 255 -21.54 30.26 -8.20
C GLN A 255 -20.70 29.30 -7.36
N PHE A 256 -20.86 29.32 -6.02
CA PHE A 256 -20.18 28.41 -5.12
C PHE A 256 -20.55 26.94 -5.39
N ILE A 257 -21.83 26.65 -5.61
CA ILE A 257 -22.31 25.30 -5.99
C ILE A 257 -21.68 24.86 -7.31
N LYS A 258 -21.60 25.75 -8.31
CA LYS A 258 -20.96 25.44 -9.60
C LYS A 258 -19.49 25.06 -9.43
N LEU A 259 -18.71 25.89 -8.72
CA LEU A 259 -17.29 25.62 -8.45
C LEU A 259 -17.07 24.32 -7.66
N THR A 260 -17.95 24.04 -6.69
CA THR A 260 -17.90 22.81 -5.90
C THR A 260 -18.16 21.58 -6.77
N ARG A 261 -19.11 21.64 -7.71
CA ARG A 261 -19.35 20.56 -8.67
C ARG A 261 -18.16 20.31 -9.59
N GLU A 262 -17.55 21.36 -10.13
CA GLU A 262 -16.35 21.25 -10.98
C GLU A 262 -15.17 20.64 -10.21
N ARG A 263 -14.96 21.04 -8.94
CA ARG A 263 -13.93 20.42 -8.08
C ARG A 263 -14.22 18.94 -7.82
N LYS A 264 -15.47 18.60 -7.53
CA LYS A 264 -15.89 17.20 -7.31
C LYS A 264 -15.60 16.34 -8.55
N GLU A 265 -15.94 16.81 -9.74
CA GLU A 265 -15.69 16.08 -11.00
C GLU A 265 -14.19 15.82 -11.22
N LYS A 266 -13.34 16.82 -10.94
CA LYS A 266 -11.87 16.66 -11.01
C LYS A 266 -11.37 15.57 -10.06
N PHE A 267 -11.89 15.54 -8.83
CA PHE A 267 -11.53 14.49 -7.87
C PHE A 267 -12.04 13.10 -8.30
N GLU A 268 -13.24 13.00 -8.87
CA GLU A 268 -13.76 11.73 -9.39
C GLU A 268 -12.88 11.17 -10.52
N ILE A 269 -12.41 12.04 -11.43
CA ILE A 269 -11.46 11.66 -12.48
C ILE A 269 -10.13 11.19 -11.89
N ALA A 270 -9.58 11.93 -10.91
CA ALA A 270 -8.34 11.54 -10.24
C ALA A 270 -8.46 10.19 -9.51
N ILE A 271 -9.57 9.96 -8.81
CA ILE A 271 -9.86 8.68 -8.14
C ILE A 271 -9.94 7.55 -9.16
N LYS A 272 -10.60 7.76 -10.31
CA LYS A 272 -10.69 6.77 -11.38
C LYS A 272 -9.31 6.41 -11.93
N TYR A 273 -8.47 7.41 -12.17
CA TYR A 273 -7.09 7.20 -12.60
C TYR A 273 -6.29 6.38 -11.59
N MET A 274 -6.33 6.76 -10.30
CA MET A 274 -5.63 6.02 -9.23
C MET A 274 -6.10 4.57 -9.10
N ARG A 275 -7.40 4.29 -9.24
CA ARG A 275 -7.93 2.91 -9.23
C ARG A 275 -7.40 2.07 -10.39
N ASN A 276 -7.26 2.66 -11.57
CA ASN A 276 -6.69 1.96 -12.73
C ASN A 276 -5.21 1.63 -12.47
N CYS A 277 -4.41 2.59 -11.99
CA CYS A 277 -3.01 2.35 -11.63
C CYS A 277 -2.85 1.27 -10.55
N LEU A 278 -3.73 1.26 -9.53
CA LEU A 278 -3.73 0.21 -8.51
C LEU A 278 -4.01 -1.18 -9.11
N THR A 279 -4.93 -1.26 -10.07
CA THR A 279 -5.26 -2.53 -10.74
C THR A 279 -4.09 -3.03 -11.61
N GLU A 280 -3.42 -2.12 -12.31
CA GLU A 280 -2.21 -2.42 -13.09
C GLU A 280 -1.07 -2.92 -12.19
N ASN A 281 -0.80 -2.22 -11.08
CA ASN A 281 0.22 -2.63 -10.12
C ASN A 281 -0.11 -3.99 -9.49
N GLN A 282 -1.38 -4.24 -9.16
CA GLN A 282 -1.83 -5.54 -8.64
C GLN A 282 -1.56 -6.67 -9.65
N THR A 283 -1.84 -6.43 -10.92
CA THR A 283 -1.56 -7.39 -12.00
C THR A 283 -0.06 -7.66 -12.13
N GLN A 284 0.79 -6.63 -12.03
CA GLN A 284 2.25 -6.80 -12.06
C GLN A 284 2.77 -7.59 -10.86
N ILE A 285 2.24 -7.35 -9.67
CA ILE A 285 2.60 -8.12 -8.46
C ILE A 285 2.25 -9.60 -8.65
N GLU A 286 1.07 -9.90 -9.17
CA GLU A 286 0.64 -11.28 -9.44
C GLU A 286 1.56 -11.98 -10.45
N GLN A 287 1.98 -11.27 -11.51
CA GLN A 287 2.96 -11.79 -12.46
C GLN A 287 4.33 -12.07 -11.82
N LEU A 288 4.85 -11.14 -11.02
CA LEU A 288 6.12 -11.33 -10.30
C LEU A 288 6.07 -12.48 -9.29
N GLN A 289 4.92 -12.68 -8.64
CA GLN A 289 4.70 -13.83 -7.75
C GLN A 289 4.75 -15.15 -8.53
N GLN A 290 4.11 -15.22 -9.70
CA GLN A 290 4.16 -16.40 -10.57
C GLN A 290 5.58 -16.70 -11.06
N THR A 291 6.32 -15.68 -11.49
CA THR A 291 7.73 -15.83 -11.91
C THR A 291 8.61 -16.33 -10.76
N ASN A 292 8.42 -15.82 -9.54
CA ASN A 292 9.15 -16.32 -8.37
C ASN A 292 8.86 -17.79 -8.08
N ILE A 293 7.60 -18.24 -8.23
CA ILE A 293 7.25 -19.65 -8.06
C ILE A 293 7.97 -20.50 -9.12
N GLN A 294 8.00 -20.06 -10.38
CA GLN A 294 8.69 -20.77 -11.46
C GLN A 294 10.20 -20.87 -11.20
N LEU A 295 10.86 -19.75 -10.87
CA LEU A 295 12.29 -19.73 -10.56
C LEU A 295 12.65 -20.61 -9.37
N ASN A 296 11.82 -20.62 -8.32
CA ASN A 296 12.04 -21.50 -7.16
C ASN A 296 11.94 -22.98 -7.54
N ASN A 297 11.00 -23.36 -8.41
CA ASN A 297 10.89 -24.72 -8.89
C ASN A 297 12.10 -25.13 -9.75
N GLU A 298 12.57 -24.25 -10.63
CA GLU A 298 13.78 -24.49 -11.44
C GLU A 298 15.04 -24.63 -10.56
N LEU A 299 15.17 -23.79 -9.54
CA LEU A 299 16.27 -23.83 -8.59
C LEU A 299 16.30 -25.19 -7.85
N GLU A 300 15.13 -25.69 -7.44
CA GLU A 300 15.03 -26.98 -6.76
C GLU A 300 15.36 -28.15 -7.70
N GLN A 301 14.92 -28.08 -8.97
CA GLN A 301 15.31 -29.08 -9.98
C GLN A 301 16.83 -29.08 -10.21
N ARG A 302 17.46 -27.90 -10.32
CA ARG A 302 18.92 -27.78 -10.48
C ARG A 302 19.68 -28.33 -9.27
N LYS A 303 19.20 -28.12 -8.05
CA LYS A 303 19.80 -28.74 -6.84
C LYS A 303 19.77 -30.26 -6.93
N GLN A 304 18.61 -30.85 -7.23
CA GLN A 304 18.49 -32.30 -7.38
C GLN A 304 19.41 -32.86 -8.48
N PHE A 305 19.59 -32.11 -9.57
CA PHE A 305 20.53 -32.49 -10.62
C PHE A 305 21.99 -32.43 -10.16
N ASN A 306 22.39 -31.37 -9.45
CA ASN A 306 23.74 -31.25 -8.88
C ASN A 306 24.04 -32.35 -7.86
N ASP A 307 23.07 -32.72 -7.02
CA ASP A 307 23.24 -33.81 -6.05
C ASP A 307 23.50 -35.14 -6.75
N LYS A 308 22.80 -35.42 -7.87
CA LYS A 308 23.05 -36.60 -8.71
C LYS A 308 24.45 -36.56 -9.32
N LEU A 309 24.82 -35.45 -9.95
CA LEU A 309 26.12 -35.28 -10.59
C LEU A 309 27.28 -35.44 -9.58
N SER A 310 27.10 -34.93 -8.36
CA SER A 310 28.08 -35.08 -7.28
C SER A 310 28.24 -36.54 -6.85
N ASN A 311 27.16 -37.31 -6.79
CA ASN A 311 27.21 -38.73 -6.47
C ASN A 311 27.90 -39.53 -7.58
N ASP A 312 27.57 -39.25 -8.84
CA ASP A 312 28.17 -39.90 -10.01
C ASP A 312 29.69 -39.63 -10.06
N LEU A 313 30.11 -38.38 -9.81
CA LEU A 313 31.52 -38.02 -9.72
C LEU A 313 32.26 -38.83 -8.64
N GLN A 314 31.63 -39.05 -7.47
CA GLN A 314 32.23 -39.82 -6.40
C GLN A 314 32.35 -41.32 -6.76
N ILE A 315 31.40 -41.86 -7.51
CA ILE A 315 31.45 -43.24 -8.02
C ILE A 315 32.61 -43.38 -9.00
N GLU A 316 32.73 -42.48 -9.98
CA GLU A 316 33.81 -42.49 -10.97
C GLU A 316 35.21 -42.35 -10.34
N GLN A 317 35.34 -41.49 -9.33
CA GLN A 317 36.59 -41.37 -8.56
C GLN A 317 36.99 -42.67 -7.87
N LYS A 318 36.01 -43.38 -7.27
CA LYS A 318 36.27 -44.68 -6.64
C LYS A 318 36.69 -45.73 -7.66
N GLN A 319 36.05 -45.77 -8.83
CA GLN A 319 36.41 -46.69 -9.90
C GLN A 319 37.82 -46.40 -10.43
N THR A 320 38.13 -45.13 -10.70
CA THR A 320 39.47 -44.69 -11.16
C THR A 320 40.57 -45.10 -10.18
N ASN A 321 40.34 -44.92 -8.87
CA ASN A 321 41.29 -45.34 -7.85
C ASN A 321 41.46 -46.87 -7.80
N SER A 322 40.38 -47.63 -7.98
CA SER A 322 40.45 -49.09 -8.08
C SER A 322 41.31 -49.55 -9.27
N TYR A 323 41.09 -48.97 -10.45
CA TYR A 323 41.88 -49.31 -11.63
C TYR A 323 43.35 -48.90 -11.50
N ARG A 324 43.64 -47.74 -10.89
CA ARG A 324 45.02 -47.32 -10.60
C ARG A 324 45.74 -48.36 -9.73
N ASN A 325 45.12 -48.82 -8.65
CA ASN A 325 45.71 -49.80 -7.75
C ASN A 325 45.93 -51.17 -8.46
N GLN A 326 45.01 -51.56 -9.34
CA GLN A 326 45.18 -52.79 -10.14
C GLN A 326 46.35 -52.69 -11.12
N ILE A 327 46.48 -51.56 -11.83
CA ILE A 327 47.62 -51.33 -12.74
C ILE A 327 48.94 -51.39 -11.98
N GLU A 328 49.01 -50.77 -10.80
CA GLU A 328 50.21 -50.76 -9.96
C GLU A 328 50.59 -52.19 -9.52
N SER A 329 49.62 -52.99 -9.06
CA SER A 329 49.83 -54.39 -8.70
C SER A 329 50.37 -55.22 -9.87
N LEU A 330 49.74 -55.13 -11.05
CA LEU A 330 50.16 -55.86 -12.25
C LEU A 330 51.54 -55.42 -12.74
N THR A 331 51.87 -54.14 -12.59
CA THR A 331 53.17 -53.59 -12.97
C THR A 331 54.27 -54.14 -12.07
N ASN A 332 54.02 -54.27 -10.76
CA ASN A 332 54.94 -54.90 -9.81
C ASN A 332 55.13 -56.39 -10.11
N GLU A 333 54.07 -57.13 -10.43
CA GLU A 333 54.17 -58.54 -10.83
C GLU A 333 54.99 -58.72 -12.12
N ILE A 334 54.81 -57.85 -13.11
CA ILE A 334 55.65 -57.87 -14.33
C ILE A 334 57.12 -57.64 -13.96
N HIS A 335 57.42 -56.71 -13.06
CA HIS A 335 58.80 -56.42 -12.68
C HIS A 335 59.48 -57.61 -11.99
N GLU A 336 58.77 -58.30 -11.08
CA GLU A 336 59.22 -59.53 -10.42
C GLU A 336 59.46 -60.66 -11.45
N LEU A 337 58.53 -60.84 -12.40
CA LEU A 337 58.68 -61.84 -13.46
C LEU A 337 59.85 -61.51 -14.40
N GLU A 338 60.03 -60.25 -14.79
CA GLU A 338 61.17 -59.84 -15.64
C GLU A 338 62.51 -60.06 -14.93
N LYS A 339 62.57 -59.87 -13.61
CA LYS A 339 63.76 -60.15 -12.80
C LYS A 339 64.09 -61.64 -12.77
N THR A 340 63.12 -62.49 -12.45
CA THR A 340 63.32 -63.96 -12.43
C THR A 340 63.71 -64.51 -13.80
N LEU A 341 63.14 -63.96 -14.89
CA LEU A 341 63.49 -64.33 -16.26
C LEU A 341 64.94 -63.99 -16.61
N ASN A 342 65.44 -62.83 -16.16
CA ASN A 342 66.84 -62.45 -16.30
C ASN A 342 67.78 -63.36 -15.51
N GLU A 343 67.40 -63.75 -14.28
CA GLU A 343 68.17 -64.69 -13.45
C GLU A 343 68.26 -66.07 -14.12
N LEU A 344 67.14 -66.64 -14.58
CA LEU A 344 67.11 -67.91 -15.32
C LEU A 344 67.91 -67.84 -16.62
N GLN A 345 67.85 -66.72 -17.34
CA GLN A 345 68.63 -66.52 -18.57
C GLN A 345 70.14 -66.52 -18.27
N ASN A 346 70.56 -65.90 -17.17
CA ASN A 346 71.96 -65.90 -16.74
C ASN A 346 72.40 -67.30 -16.31
N GLU A 347 71.59 -68.03 -15.55
CA GLU A 347 71.87 -69.41 -15.13
C GLU A 347 72.01 -70.34 -16.34
N LYS A 348 71.09 -70.27 -17.30
CA LYS A 348 71.18 -70.99 -18.58
C LYS A 348 72.50 -70.69 -19.30
N ASN A 349 72.89 -69.42 -19.40
CA ASN A 349 74.13 -69.04 -20.08
C ASN A 349 75.37 -69.60 -19.36
N GLN A 350 75.38 -69.61 -18.02
CA GLN A 350 76.47 -70.21 -17.22
C GLN A 350 76.57 -71.72 -17.44
N LEU A 351 75.43 -72.43 -17.47
CA LEU A 351 75.37 -73.87 -17.77
C LEU A 351 75.89 -74.17 -19.18
N ILE A 352 75.56 -73.35 -20.18
CA ILE A 352 76.04 -73.54 -21.57
C ILE A 352 77.56 -73.31 -21.69
N GLN A 353 78.14 -72.39 -20.92
CA GLN A 353 79.56 -72.00 -21.08
C GLN A 353 80.58 -72.95 -20.41
N THR A 354 80.13 -73.91 -19.60
CA THR A 354 81.02 -74.79 -18.82
C THR A 354 81.21 -76.15 -19.52
N LYS A 355 82.47 -76.55 -19.79
CA LYS A 355 82.82 -77.82 -20.49
C LYS A 355 82.96 -78.99 -19.51
N PHE A 356 82.29 -80.12 -19.77
CA PHE A 356 82.28 -81.32 -18.93
C PHE A 356 82.08 -82.63 -19.73
N ASP A 357 82.32 -83.78 -19.08
CA ASP A 357 82.29 -85.14 -19.65
C ASP A 357 80.87 -85.73 -19.76
N GLY A 358 80.74 -86.82 -20.55
CA GLY A 358 79.49 -87.25 -21.20
C GLY A 358 78.24 -87.47 -20.34
N ASP A 359 78.34 -88.00 -19.12
CA ASP A 359 77.15 -88.29 -18.29
C ASP A 359 76.60 -87.02 -17.60
N GLU A 360 77.45 -86.06 -17.22
CA GLU A 360 77.04 -84.75 -16.67
C GLU A 360 76.37 -83.87 -17.74
N ASN A 361 76.66 -84.15 -19.02
CA ASN A 361 76.11 -83.40 -20.13
C ASN A 361 74.62 -83.71 -20.40
N ASP A 362 74.17 -84.94 -20.15
CA ASP A 362 72.76 -85.34 -20.34
C ASP A 362 71.86 -84.82 -19.22
N GLU A 363 72.32 -84.85 -17.96
CA GLU A 363 71.60 -84.21 -16.84
C GLU A 363 71.50 -82.70 -17.04
N ARG A 364 72.58 -82.05 -17.53
CA ARG A 364 72.54 -80.64 -17.89
C ARG A 364 71.63 -80.35 -19.07
N GLN A 365 71.58 -81.20 -20.09
CA GLN A 365 70.63 -81.00 -21.19
C GLN A 365 69.19 -81.06 -20.68
N ASN A 366 68.89 -81.94 -19.73
CA ASN A 366 67.57 -81.98 -19.09
C ASN A 366 67.30 -80.70 -18.28
N PHE A 367 68.26 -80.21 -17.48
CA PHE A 367 68.12 -78.93 -16.76
C PHE A 367 67.94 -77.74 -17.72
N VAL A 368 68.73 -77.65 -18.79
CA VAL A 368 68.59 -76.61 -19.83
C VAL A 368 67.23 -76.69 -20.51
N ARG A 369 66.69 -77.90 -20.71
CA ARG A 369 65.36 -78.11 -21.28
C ARG A 369 64.26 -77.66 -20.33
N GLN A 370 64.38 -77.96 -19.03
CA GLN A 370 63.46 -77.51 -17.99
C GLN A 370 63.48 -75.99 -17.85
N ILE A 371 64.66 -75.38 -17.71
CA ILE A 371 64.81 -73.91 -17.66
C ILE A 371 64.24 -73.26 -18.92
N THR A 372 64.41 -73.89 -20.09
CA THR A 372 63.82 -73.38 -21.35
C THR A 372 62.29 -73.48 -21.35
N GLN A 373 61.71 -74.52 -20.76
CA GLN A 373 60.26 -74.65 -20.61
C GLN A 373 59.70 -73.61 -19.64
N GLU A 374 60.31 -73.45 -18.46
CA GLU A 374 59.92 -72.46 -17.45
C GLU A 374 60.05 -71.03 -18.02
N LYS A 375 61.15 -70.74 -18.72
CA LYS A 375 61.33 -69.47 -19.44
C LYS A 375 60.20 -69.21 -20.44
N ASN A 376 59.85 -70.20 -21.25
CA ASN A 376 58.76 -70.04 -22.22
C ASN A 376 57.41 -69.79 -21.55
N GLN A 377 57.13 -70.46 -20.42
CA GLN A 377 55.91 -70.23 -19.63
C GLN A 377 55.86 -68.80 -19.07
N TYR A 378 56.95 -68.31 -18.47
CA TYR A 378 57.03 -66.94 -17.96
C TYR A 378 56.95 -65.90 -19.08
N GLU A 379 57.58 -66.12 -20.23
CA GLU A 379 57.42 -65.25 -21.41
C GLU A 379 55.96 -65.18 -21.89
N GLN A 380 55.21 -66.28 -21.77
CA GLN A 380 53.80 -66.33 -22.11
C GLN A 380 52.94 -65.55 -21.11
N GLN A 381 53.18 -65.73 -19.81
CA GLN A 381 52.50 -64.96 -18.75
C GLN A 381 52.77 -63.46 -18.86
N ILE A 382 54.02 -63.05 -19.12
CA ILE A 382 54.37 -61.64 -19.36
C ILE A 382 53.62 -61.09 -20.57
N LYS A 383 53.48 -61.86 -21.66
CA LYS A 383 52.70 -61.43 -22.82
C LYS A 383 51.22 -61.23 -22.48
N GLU A 384 50.63 -62.14 -21.70
CA GLU A 384 49.24 -62.02 -21.27
C GLU A 384 49.03 -60.80 -20.36
N PHE A 385 49.90 -60.59 -19.37
CA PHE A 385 49.81 -59.40 -18.51
C PHE A 385 50.02 -58.09 -19.30
N ARG A 386 50.93 -58.07 -20.28
CA ARG A 386 51.08 -56.91 -21.18
C ARG A 386 49.83 -56.64 -22.01
N ILE A 387 49.09 -57.68 -22.41
CA ILE A 387 47.79 -57.52 -23.10
C ILE A 387 46.75 -56.95 -22.13
N GLN A 388 46.67 -57.48 -20.90
CA GLN A 388 45.74 -56.98 -19.87
C GLN A 388 46.02 -55.51 -19.53
N ILE A 389 47.29 -55.12 -19.33
CA ILE A 389 47.66 -53.72 -19.10
C ILE A 389 47.24 -52.83 -20.27
N LYS A 390 47.39 -53.29 -21.51
CA LYS A 390 46.93 -52.52 -22.68
C LYS A 390 45.41 -52.35 -22.70
N GLN A 391 44.65 -53.38 -22.36
CA GLN A 391 43.19 -53.29 -22.25
C GLN A 391 42.78 -52.29 -21.16
N ILE A 392 43.34 -52.42 -19.96
CA ILE A 392 43.05 -51.52 -18.84
C ILE A 392 43.44 -50.07 -19.19
N ASN A 393 44.56 -49.85 -19.89
CA ASN A 393 44.94 -48.50 -20.32
C ASN A 393 43.98 -47.92 -21.36
N ASN A 394 43.47 -48.74 -22.28
CA ASN A 394 42.44 -48.28 -23.23
C ASN A 394 41.13 -47.92 -22.52
N GLU A 395 40.69 -48.75 -21.55
CA GLU A 395 39.51 -48.47 -20.73
C GLU A 395 39.70 -47.19 -19.91
N ARG A 396 40.89 -47.02 -19.29
CA ARG A 396 41.23 -45.79 -18.56
C ARG A 396 41.20 -44.56 -19.46
N GLN A 397 41.68 -44.68 -20.70
CA GLN A 397 41.64 -43.57 -21.65
C GLN A 397 40.20 -43.22 -22.04
N GLN A 398 39.33 -44.21 -22.26
CA GLN A 398 37.90 -43.96 -22.51
C GLN A 398 37.24 -43.21 -21.35
N ILE A 399 37.47 -43.66 -20.12
CA ILE A 399 36.93 -43.00 -18.93
C ILE A 399 37.48 -41.57 -18.80
N GLN A 400 38.76 -41.35 -19.10
CA GLN A 400 39.35 -40.01 -19.09
C GLN A 400 38.69 -39.09 -20.14
N ASP A 401 38.44 -39.60 -21.35
CA ASP A 401 37.79 -38.84 -22.42
C ASP A 401 36.34 -38.48 -22.02
N GLU A 402 35.63 -39.40 -21.35
CA GLU A 402 34.29 -39.15 -20.78
C GLU A 402 34.34 -38.10 -19.66
N PHE A 403 35.32 -38.19 -18.77
CA PHE A 403 35.55 -37.20 -17.71
C PHE A 403 35.81 -35.81 -18.28
N ASP A 404 36.68 -35.68 -19.29
CA ASP A 404 36.98 -34.42 -19.96
C ASP A 404 35.73 -33.84 -20.64
N HIS A 405 34.86 -34.68 -21.20
CA HIS A 405 33.58 -34.27 -21.76
C HIS A 405 32.64 -33.70 -20.69
N VAL A 406 32.45 -34.41 -19.58
CA VAL A 406 31.61 -33.97 -18.46
C VAL A 406 32.17 -32.69 -17.84
N SER A 407 33.50 -32.58 -17.68
CA SER A 407 34.15 -31.38 -17.14
C SER A 407 33.89 -30.16 -18.02
N LYS A 408 33.92 -30.31 -19.36
CA LYS A 408 33.56 -29.22 -20.29
C LYS A 408 32.10 -28.80 -20.14
N GLN A 409 31.18 -29.75 -20.02
CA GLN A 409 29.77 -29.44 -19.77
C GLN A 409 29.57 -28.68 -18.46
N TYR A 410 30.27 -29.08 -17.40
CA TYR A 410 30.24 -28.38 -16.11
C TYR A 410 30.72 -26.93 -16.22
N SER A 411 31.83 -26.67 -16.93
CA SER A 411 32.31 -25.31 -17.18
C SER A 411 31.31 -24.46 -17.96
N GLN A 412 30.64 -25.05 -18.96
CA GLN A 412 29.59 -24.36 -19.74
C GLN A 412 28.41 -23.96 -18.84
N ILE A 413 27.89 -24.89 -18.04
CA ILE A 413 26.78 -24.63 -17.11
C ILE A 413 27.17 -23.58 -16.07
N THR A 414 28.41 -23.61 -15.59
CA THR A 414 28.93 -22.60 -14.65
C THR A 414 28.96 -21.21 -15.27
N TYR A 415 29.39 -21.11 -16.54
CA TYR A 415 29.36 -19.85 -17.28
C TYR A 415 27.93 -19.32 -17.44
N GLU A 416 26.99 -20.18 -17.83
CA GLU A 416 25.57 -19.81 -17.96
C GLU A 416 24.95 -19.37 -16.63
N LYS A 417 25.30 -20.04 -15.52
CA LYS A 417 24.90 -19.64 -14.17
C LYS A 417 25.36 -18.22 -13.84
N ASN A 418 26.63 -17.90 -14.10
CA ASN A 418 27.18 -16.57 -13.83
C ASN A 418 26.49 -15.49 -14.69
N GLN A 419 26.15 -15.80 -15.94
CA GLN A 419 25.38 -14.87 -16.79
C GLN A 419 23.98 -14.60 -16.19
N LEU A 420 23.28 -15.64 -15.74
CA LEU A 420 21.98 -15.50 -15.10
C LEU A 420 22.06 -14.71 -13.77
N GLU A 421 23.10 -14.93 -12.96
CA GLU A 421 23.33 -14.15 -11.73
C GLU A 421 23.60 -12.65 -12.04
N ASN A 422 24.33 -12.36 -13.12
CA ASN A 422 24.55 -11.00 -13.61
C ASN A 422 23.25 -10.35 -14.12
N ASP A 423 22.43 -11.09 -14.85
CA ASP A 423 21.12 -10.61 -15.30
C ASP A 423 20.18 -10.36 -14.11
N GLN A 424 20.21 -11.23 -13.10
CA GLN A 424 19.43 -11.05 -11.86
C GLN A 424 19.86 -9.80 -11.10
N THR A 425 21.16 -9.55 -10.97
CA THR A 425 21.66 -8.32 -10.32
C THR A 425 21.31 -7.06 -11.12
N ARG A 426 21.38 -7.11 -12.46
CA ARG A 426 20.93 -6.00 -13.31
C ARG A 426 19.44 -5.70 -13.12
N LEU A 427 18.59 -6.72 -13.17
CA LEU A 427 17.14 -6.56 -12.99
C LEU A 427 16.80 -6.03 -11.59
N ASN A 428 17.47 -6.51 -10.54
CA ASN A 428 17.30 -5.98 -9.19
C ASN A 428 17.66 -4.49 -9.11
N HIS A 429 18.74 -4.06 -9.76
CA HIS A 429 19.10 -2.65 -9.84
C HIS A 429 18.05 -1.81 -10.58
N GLU A 430 17.50 -2.33 -11.68
CA GLU A 430 16.43 -1.67 -12.44
C GLU A 430 15.15 -1.54 -11.62
N ILE A 431 14.77 -2.58 -10.87
CA ILE A 431 13.66 -2.53 -9.91
C ILE A 431 13.90 -1.45 -8.85
N ASP A 432 15.10 -1.35 -8.29
CA ASP A 432 15.42 -0.32 -7.29
C ASP A 432 15.36 1.11 -7.86
N LEU A 433 15.78 1.30 -9.12
CA LEU A 433 15.65 2.59 -9.80
C LEU A 433 14.18 2.95 -10.04
N LEU A 434 13.36 2.00 -10.51
CA LEU A 434 11.93 2.21 -10.70
C LEU A 434 11.21 2.51 -9.38
N ARG A 435 11.59 1.83 -8.29
CA ARG A 435 11.09 2.14 -6.93
C ARG A 435 11.41 3.57 -6.52
N LYS A 436 12.66 4.02 -6.71
CA LYS A 436 13.04 5.42 -6.44
C LYS A 436 12.22 6.42 -7.28
N GLN A 437 12.04 6.15 -8.57
CA GLN A 437 11.24 7.00 -9.44
C GLN A 437 9.77 7.08 -9.00
N LEU A 438 9.20 5.98 -8.52
CA LEU A 438 7.85 5.97 -7.95
C LEU A 438 7.78 6.79 -6.66
N ASP A 439 8.77 6.65 -5.77
CA ASP A 439 8.85 7.43 -4.54
C ASP A 439 8.98 8.93 -4.81
N ASP A 440 9.80 9.32 -5.79
CA ASP A 440 9.98 10.72 -6.19
C ASP A 440 8.70 11.28 -6.84
N ASN A 441 8.03 10.53 -7.73
CA ASN A 441 6.75 10.94 -8.33
C ASN A 441 5.61 11.06 -7.31
N ASN A 442 5.69 10.35 -6.18
CA ASN A 442 4.72 10.46 -5.09
C ASN A 442 5.01 11.65 -4.15
N LYS A 443 6.22 12.22 -4.17
CA LYS A 443 6.56 13.44 -3.40
C LYS A 443 6.16 14.74 -4.09
N ASP A 444 6.02 14.73 -5.41
CA ASP A 444 5.66 15.90 -6.23
C ASP A 444 4.15 16.07 -6.45
N LYS A 445 3.30 15.26 -5.80
CA LYS A 445 1.84 15.37 -5.79
C LYS A 445 1.33 15.74 -4.40
#